data_AF-A0A2W6YYT8-F1
#
_entry.id   AF-A0A2W6YYT8-F1
#
_cell.length_a   1.000
_cell.length_b   1.000
_cell.length_c   1.000
_cell.angle_alpha   90.00
_cell.angle_beta   90.00
_cell.angle_gamma   90.00
#
_symmetry.space_group_name_H-M   'P 1'
#
loop_
_entity.id
_entity.type
_entity.pdbx_description
1 polymer ?
#
loop_
_entity_poly.entity_id
_entity_poly.type
_entity_poly.pdbx_seq_one_letter_code
_entity_poly.pdbx_strand_id
1 'polypeptide(L)'
;MKPIIVSDRDDDDDEDDDYDDDDDDRRGSRGDRDDDDRKRRNRRAPDGVELSKANPHRGHFSLAVLQNQPRLSQVIARISLKSKRPRGFLAERFIGDYRFNINQRATFIRGLNPGDRLVVRLFDLQNRPLGYSEIQLLKDFSTISLILPSDPSAYGTLRTVSGIDSRRIGRIDNNVRVYDYFTRIQSATSISQTVVQFLSSSQGVPVNLFNFAGLPTVPRQPSFTNAFTKGNYSLINRTLNVFTRDMPPVMQVLPGKLTSLIPISNSQTTIEVVRSILNYKDLRPSGIPTIF
;
A
#
# COMPACT_ATOMS: atom_id res chain seq x y z
N MET A 1 -48.36 -35.73 -9.48
CA MET A 1 -49.52 -34.97 -8.93
C MET A 1 -49.05 -34.36 -7.63
N LYS A 2 -49.17 -33.07 -7.31
CA LYS A 2 -49.72 -31.84 -7.91
C LYS A 2 -48.85 -30.68 -7.39
N PRO A 3 -48.77 -29.54 -8.08
CA PRO A 3 -48.05 -28.35 -7.62
C PRO A 3 -48.86 -27.61 -6.54
N ILE A 4 -48.19 -26.88 -5.66
CA ILE A 4 -48.82 -25.90 -4.76
C ILE A 4 -48.50 -24.50 -5.31
N ILE A 5 -49.59 -23.76 -5.51
CA ILE A 5 -49.71 -22.36 -5.90
C ILE A 5 -49.99 -21.57 -4.61
N VAL A 6 -49.89 -20.23 -4.69
CA VAL A 6 -50.56 -19.19 -3.87
C VAL A 6 -49.63 -18.66 -2.75
N SER A 7 -49.44 -17.37 -2.50
CA SER A 7 -50.22 -16.14 -2.82
C SER A 7 -49.34 -14.90 -2.66
N ASP A 8 -49.65 -13.87 -3.45
CA ASP A 8 -49.50 -12.47 -3.09
C ASP A 8 -50.40 -12.12 -1.90
N ARG A 9 -49.89 -11.33 -0.95
CA ARG A 9 -50.69 -10.56 0.00
C ARG A 9 -50.09 -9.17 0.14
N ASP A 10 -50.85 -8.23 -0.38
CA ASP A 10 -50.96 -6.87 0.12
C ASP A 10 -51.35 -6.91 1.61
N ASP A 11 -50.76 -6.02 2.39
CA ASP A 11 -51.40 -5.43 3.58
C ASP A 11 -50.86 -4.00 3.68
N ASP A 12 -51.81 -3.07 3.54
CA ASP A 12 -51.73 -1.64 3.78
C ASP A 12 -51.65 -1.33 5.29
N ASP A 13 -51.68 -0.02 5.59
CA ASP A 13 -51.90 0.65 6.88
C ASP A 13 -50.58 1.02 7.61
N ASP A 14 -50.15 2.28 7.63
CA ASP A 14 -50.74 3.53 8.14
C ASP A 14 -49.90 3.92 9.37
N GLU A 15 -49.26 5.09 9.33
CA GLU A 15 -49.16 5.99 10.48
C GLU A 15 -48.44 7.28 10.05
N ASP A 16 -49.30 8.28 9.90
CA ASP A 16 -49.12 9.72 10.06
C ASP A 16 -47.96 10.16 10.97
N ASP A 17 -47.30 11.25 10.58
CA ASP A 17 -46.92 12.31 11.52
C ASP A 17 -46.62 13.60 10.73
N ASP A 18 -47.63 14.45 10.73
CA ASP A 18 -47.64 15.83 10.30
C ASP A 18 -46.70 16.70 11.13
N TYR A 19 -45.89 17.54 10.50
CA TYR A 19 -45.55 18.86 11.03
C TYR A 19 -45.46 19.85 9.87
N ASP A 20 -46.59 20.54 9.67
CA ASP A 20 -46.77 21.71 8.85
C ASP A 20 -45.85 22.88 9.27
N ASP A 21 -45.46 23.61 8.22
CA ASP A 21 -45.27 25.05 8.06
C ASP A 21 -45.09 25.97 9.29
N ASP A 22 -44.08 26.83 9.19
CA ASP A 22 -44.33 28.27 9.25
C ASP A 22 -43.20 29.03 8.53
N ASP A 23 -43.58 29.65 7.41
CA ASP A 23 -42.90 30.77 6.77
C ASP A 23 -42.91 31.98 7.72
N ASP A 24 -41.75 32.64 7.89
CA ASP A 24 -41.77 34.08 8.13
C ASP A 24 -40.45 34.77 7.73
N ASP A 25 -40.60 35.68 6.75
CA ASP A 25 -39.60 36.54 6.15
C ASP A 25 -38.94 37.51 7.13
N ARG A 26 -37.61 37.43 7.37
CA ARG A 26 -36.80 38.61 7.75
C ARG A 26 -35.37 38.59 7.20
N ARG A 27 -35.16 39.44 6.18
CA ARG A 27 -34.02 40.36 5.99
C ARG A 27 -32.69 40.00 6.69
N GLY A 28 -31.70 39.68 5.86
CA GLY A 28 -30.35 40.23 5.97
C GLY A 28 -29.37 39.50 6.89
N SER A 29 -28.57 38.61 6.29
CA SER A 29 -27.11 38.65 6.45
C SER A 29 -26.44 37.75 5.42
N ARG A 30 -25.76 38.40 4.47
CA ARG A 30 -24.68 37.80 3.71
C ARG A 30 -23.55 37.53 4.69
N GLY A 31 -23.29 36.28 5.05
CA GLY A 31 -22.03 35.96 5.70
C GLY A 31 -21.94 34.69 6.53
N ASP A 32 -22.37 33.52 6.05
CA ASP A 32 -22.13 32.26 6.79
C ASP A 32 -21.79 31.05 5.91
N ARG A 33 -21.48 31.24 4.61
CA ARG A 33 -21.01 30.14 3.75
C ARG A 33 -19.50 29.90 3.78
N ASP A 34 -18.73 30.83 4.35
CA ASP A 34 -17.26 30.73 4.40
C ASP A 34 -16.73 29.99 5.64
N ASP A 35 -17.58 29.71 6.64
CA ASP A 35 -17.12 29.18 7.93
C ASP A 35 -17.11 27.64 7.98
N ASP A 36 -17.95 26.99 7.16
CA ASP A 36 -17.93 25.53 7.03
C ASP A 36 -16.73 25.01 6.23
N ASP A 37 -16.23 25.79 5.26
CA ASP A 37 -15.01 25.44 4.52
C ASP A 37 -13.74 25.65 5.36
N ARG A 38 -13.76 26.61 6.30
CA ARG A 38 -12.66 26.79 7.27
C ARG A 38 -12.62 25.68 8.32
N LYS A 39 -13.76 25.22 8.82
CA LYS A 39 -13.81 24.09 9.77
C LYS A 39 -13.36 22.76 9.15
N ARG A 40 -13.57 22.54 7.84
CA ARG A 40 -13.04 21.35 7.14
C ARG A 40 -11.52 21.38 6.95
N ARG A 41 -10.91 22.55 6.76
CA ARG A 41 -9.45 22.70 6.64
C ARG A 41 -8.68 22.36 7.93
N ASN A 42 -9.34 22.36 9.09
CA ASN A 42 -8.69 22.11 10.38
C ASN A 42 -8.71 20.64 10.85
N ARG A 43 -9.38 19.73 10.14
CA ARG A 43 -9.21 18.29 10.34
C ARG A 43 -7.98 17.81 9.58
N ARG A 44 -6.80 18.30 9.98
CA ARG A 44 -5.51 17.78 9.48
C ARG A 44 -5.47 16.29 9.79
N ALA A 45 -5.65 15.46 8.77
CA ALA A 45 -5.41 14.03 8.93
C ALA A 45 -3.93 13.87 9.31
N PRO A 46 -3.59 13.21 10.44
CA PRO A 46 -2.27 13.33 11.06
C PRO A 46 -1.07 12.84 10.21
N ASP A 47 -1.33 12.18 9.09
CA ASP A 47 -0.34 11.47 8.29
C ASP A 47 -0.32 11.88 6.81
N GLY A 48 -0.95 13.00 6.44
CA GLY A 48 -1.06 13.37 5.03
C GLY A 48 -1.90 12.37 4.23
N VAL A 49 -2.92 11.79 4.87
CA VAL A 49 -3.85 10.82 4.29
C VAL A 49 -5.23 11.45 4.28
N GLU A 50 -5.52 12.25 3.26
CA GLU A 50 -6.84 12.85 3.06
C GLU A 50 -7.48 12.24 1.81
N LEU A 51 -8.65 11.64 1.98
CA LEU A 51 -9.48 11.20 0.86
C LEU A 51 -10.17 12.44 0.29
N SER A 52 -9.57 13.09 -0.71
CA SER A 52 -10.24 14.18 -1.40
C SER A 52 -11.32 13.61 -2.31
N LYS A 53 -12.59 14.04 -2.15
CA LYS A 53 -13.67 13.72 -3.10
C LYS A 53 -13.42 14.39 -4.47
N ALA A 54 -12.68 15.49 -4.50
CA ALA A 54 -12.44 16.30 -5.70
C ALA A 54 -11.37 15.70 -6.63
N ASN A 55 -10.53 14.76 -6.19
CA ASN A 55 -9.51 14.15 -7.04
C ASN A 55 -9.07 12.75 -6.52
N PRO A 56 -9.82 11.68 -6.82
CA PRO A 56 -9.64 10.34 -6.26
C PRO A 56 -8.43 9.54 -6.79
N HIS A 57 -7.39 10.20 -7.32
CA HIS A 57 -6.21 9.53 -7.89
C HIS A 57 -4.90 10.22 -7.51
N ARG A 58 -4.76 10.72 -6.28
CA ARG A 58 -3.51 11.38 -5.83
C ARG A 58 -2.52 10.47 -5.11
N GLY A 59 -2.87 9.21 -4.87
CA GLY A 59 -2.00 8.24 -4.20
C GLY A 59 -0.85 7.72 -5.05
N HIS A 60 -0.42 8.45 -6.07
CA HIS A 60 0.70 8.06 -6.92
C HIS A 60 1.97 7.84 -6.09
N PHE A 61 2.88 7.01 -6.58
CA PHE A 61 4.15 6.84 -5.91
C PHE A 61 5.29 6.56 -6.87
N SER A 62 6.52 6.77 -6.40
CA SER A 62 7.71 6.19 -7.00
C SER A 62 8.32 5.19 -6.04
N LEU A 63 8.88 4.12 -6.59
CA LEU A 63 9.53 3.05 -5.83
C LEU A 63 10.93 2.85 -6.38
N ALA A 64 11.91 2.83 -5.48
CA ALA A 64 13.27 2.41 -5.76
C ALA A 64 13.68 1.28 -4.82
N VAL A 65 14.44 0.32 -5.35
CA VAL A 65 15.12 -0.70 -4.52
C VAL A 65 16.61 -0.39 -4.52
N LEU A 66 17.16 -0.13 -3.35
CA LEU A 66 18.47 0.45 -3.15
C LEU A 66 19.40 -0.50 -2.40
N GLN A 67 20.69 -0.41 -2.71
CA GLN A 67 21.75 -1.08 -1.98
C GLN A 67 22.99 -0.17 -1.99
N ASN A 68 23.52 0.15 -0.80
CA ASN A 68 24.65 1.08 -0.66
C ASN A 68 25.93 0.52 -1.32
N GLN A 69 26.18 -0.78 -1.13
CA GLN A 69 27.23 -1.54 -1.79
C GLN A 69 26.57 -2.63 -2.63
N PRO A 70 26.21 -2.36 -3.90
CA PRO A 70 25.46 -3.28 -4.74
C PRO A 70 26.24 -4.57 -4.96
N ARG A 71 25.71 -5.69 -4.45
CA ARG A 71 26.13 -7.06 -4.77
C ARG A 71 25.14 -7.75 -5.68
N LEU A 72 23.88 -7.32 -5.63
CA LEU A 72 22.86 -7.71 -6.58
C LEU A 72 22.83 -6.70 -7.73
N SER A 73 22.81 -7.18 -8.96
CA SER A 73 22.54 -6.33 -10.12
C SER A 73 21.05 -6.03 -10.25
N GLN A 74 20.22 -7.01 -9.92
CA GLN A 74 18.78 -6.97 -10.09
C GLN A 74 18.05 -7.71 -8.98
N VAL A 75 16.80 -7.31 -8.77
CA VAL A 75 15.84 -7.97 -7.87
C VAL A 75 14.47 -8.02 -8.53
N ILE A 76 13.62 -8.94 -8.07
CA ILE A 76 12.22 -9.00 -8.46
C ILE A 76 11.39 -8.37 -7.34
N ALA A 77 10.62 -7.35 -7.67
CA ALA A 77 9.61 -6.76 -6.81
C ALA A 77 8.22 -7.21 -7.27
N ARG A 78 7.57 -8.07 -6.50
CA ARG A 78 6.15 -8.35 -6.64
C ARG A 78 5.37 -7.27 -5.92
N ILE A 79 4.53 -6.56 -6.66
CA ILE A 79 3.78 -5.41 -6.15
C ILE A 79 2.28 -5.72 -6.19
N SER A 80 1.60 -5.34 -5.13
CA SER A 80 0.15 -5.48 -4.98
C SER A 80 -0.45 -4.37 -4.11
N LEU A 81 -1.77 -4.25 -4.15
CA LEU A 81 -2.49 -3.13 -3.53
C LEU A 81 -3.70 -3.63 -2.73
N LYS A 82 -3.82 -3.16 -1.50
CA LYS A 82 -5.02 -3.25 -0.68
C LYS A 82 -5.65 -1.86 -0.62
N SER A 83 -6.75 -1.64 -1.33
CA SER A 83 -7.39 -0.31 -1.37
C SER A 83 -8.19 -0.03 -0.10
N LYS A 84 -8.05 1.18 0.44
CA LYS A 84 -8.67 1.58 1.70
C LYS A 84 -10.18 1.75 1.55
N ARG A 85 -10.90 1.32 2.57
CA ARG A 85 -12.34 1.50 2.78
C ARG A 85 -12.58 2.13 4.17
N PRO A 86 -13.74 2.74 4.43
CA PRO A 86 -14.02 3.37 5.73
C PRO A 86 -13.79 2.45 6.93
N ARG A 87 -14.11 1.16 6.79
CA ARG A 87 -13.98 0.15 7.86
C ARG A 87 -12.88 -0.89 7.59
N GLY A 88 -11.94 -0.63 6.67
CA GLY A 88 -10.86 -1.58 6.40
C GLY A 88 -10.20 -1.46 5.04
N PHE A 89 -9.92 -2.61 4.43
CA PHE A 89 -9.30 -2.71 3.11
C PHE A 89 -10.04 -3.72 2.24
N LEU A 90 -10.04 -3.47 0.93
CA LEU A 90 -10.40 -4.50 -0.04
C LEU A 90 -9.36 -5.62 -0.04
N ALA A 91 -9.76 -6.78 -0.58
CA ALA A 91 -8.84 -7.87 -0.88
C ALA A 91 -7.64 -7.38 -1.70
N GLU A 92 -6.49 -7.99 -1.46
CA GLU A 92 -5.24 -7.63 -2.12
C GLU A 92 -5.32 -7.92 -3.62
N ARG A 93 -4.93 -6.94 -4.44
CA ARG A 93 -4.94 -7.04 -5.91
C ARG A 93 -3.52 -7.00 -6.43
N PHE A 94 -3.19 -7.96 -7.29
CA PHE A 94 -1.90 -8.03 -7.96
C PHE A 94 -1.73 -6.87 -8.94
N ILE A 95 -0.58 -6.20 -8.87
CA ILE A 95 -0.20 -5.16 -9.83
C ILE A 95 0.81 -5.71 -10.83
N GLY A 96 1.79 -6.49 -10.40
CA GLY A 96 2.78 -7.06 -11.31
C GLY A 96 4.04 -7.57 -10.63
N ASP A 97 4.82 -8.34 -11.37
CA ASP A 97 6.18 -8.73 -11.02
C ASP A 97 7.17 -7.88 -11.84
N TYR A 98 7.97 -7.07 -11.16
CA TYR A 98 8.87 -6.10 -11.78
C TYR A 98 10.32 -6.46 -11.50
N ARG A 99 11.15 -6.58 -12.52
CA ARG A 99 12.59 -6.81 -12.39
C ARG A 99 13.32 -5.48 -12.33
N PHE A 100 13.64 -5.03 -11.11
CA PHE A 100 14.38 -3.80 -10.87
C PHE A 100 15.87 -4.03 -10.98
N ASN A 101 16.55 -3.22 -11.79
CA ASN A 101 17.97 -2.96 -11.57
C ASN A 101 18.13 -2.26 -10.21
N ILE A 102 19.09 -2.72 -9.40
CA ILE A 102 19.38 -2.07 -8.11
C ILE A 102 19.74 -0.60 -8.35
N ASN A 103 19.27 0.26 -7.44
CA ASN A 103 19.41 1.72 -7.48
C ASN A 103 18.66 2.41 -8.63
N GLN A 104 17.75 1.70 -9.32
CA GLN A 104 16.79 2.31 -10.24
C GLN A 104 15.43 2.53 -9.58
N ARG A 105 14.65 3.43 -10.19
CA ARG A 105 13.34 3.85 -9.73
C ARG A 105 12.29 3.63 -10.81
N ALA A 106 11.06 3.34 -10.41
CA ALA A 106 9.90 3.40 -11.29
C ALA A 106 8.80 4.25 -10.66
N THR A 107 7.95 4.82 -11.50
CA THR A 107 6.81 5.63 -11.09
C THR A 107 5.50 4.90 -11.38
N PHE A 108 4.59 4.90 -10.42
CA PHE A 108 3.30 4.22 -10.47
C PHE A 108 2.18 5.24 -10.31
N ILE A 109 1.28 5.29 -11.29
CA ILE A 109 0.27 6.33 -11.42
C ILE A 109 -1.12 5.72 -11.67
N ARG A 110 -2.15 6.53 -11.40
CA ARG A 110 -3.59 6.27 -11.62
C ARG A 110 -4.14 5.08 -10.85
N GLY A 111 -5.42 5.14 -10.46
CA GLY A 111 -6.07 4.05 -9.72
C GLY A 111 -5.56 3.85 -8.29
N LEU A 112 -4.89 4.86 -7.72
CA LEU A 112 -4.29 4.85 -6.40
C LEU A 112 -4.87 5.97 -5.54
N ASN A 113 -5.27 5.66 -4.31
CA ASN A 113 -5.79 6.63 -3.35
C ASN A 113 -4.85 6.83 -2.17
N PRO A 114 -4.81 8.04 -1.59
CA PRO A 114 -4.18 8.25 -0.29
C PRO A 114 -4.79 7.31 0.75
N GLY A 115 -3.93 6.64 1.51
CA GLY A 115 -4.33 5.68 2.54
C GLY A 115 -4.44 4.25 2.06
N ASP A 116 -4.45 3.98 0.75
CA ASP A 116 -4.26 2.63 0.21
C ASP A 116 -2.95 2.03 0.74
N ARG A 117 -2.92 0.70 0.87
CA ARG A 117 -1.72 -0.03 1.27
C ARG A 117 -1.08 -0.71 0.07
N LEU A 118 0.10 -0.24 -0.26
CA LEU A 118 1.02 -0.90 -1.17
C LEU A 118 1.70 -2.05 -0.43
N VAL A 119 1.75 -3.23 -1.02
CA VAL A 119 2.53 -4.36 -0.52
C VAL A 119 3.62 -4.68 -1.52
N VAL A 120 4.86 -4.78 -1.04
CA VAL A 120 6.02 -5.11 -1.88
C VAL A 120 6.73 -6.33 -1.29
N ARG A 121 6.85 -7.38 -2.10
CA ARG A 121 7.62 -8.59 -1.78
C ARG A 121 8.84 -8.62 -2.68
N LEU A 122 10.03 -8.66 -2.09
CA LEU A 122 11.29 -8.67 -2.82
C LEU A 122 11.85 -10.08 -2.89
N PHE A 123 12.33 -10.46 -4.07
CA PHE A 123 13.00 -11.72 -4.34
C PHE A 123 14.28 -11.47 -5.13
N ASP A 124 15.22 -12.41 -5.06
CA ASP A 124 16.28 -12.46 -6.07
C ASP A 124 15.78 -13.09 -7.38
N LEU A 125 16.67 -13.21 -8.36
CA LEU A 125 16.35 -13.82 -9.65
C LEU A 125 16.12 -15.34 -9.58
N GLN A 126 16.49 -15.97 -8.46
CA GLN A 126 16.23 -17.37 -8.16
C GLN A 126 14.92 -17.55 -7.35
N ASN A 127 14.13 -16.48 -7.19
CA ASN A 127 12.89 -16.44 -6.41
C ASN A 127 13.04 -16.73 -4.91
N ARG A 128 14.23 -16.52 -4.34
CA ARG A 128 14.41 -16.56 -2.88
C ARG A 128 13.92 -15.24 -2.28
N PRO A 129 13.09 -15.26 -1.22
CA PRO A 129 12.65 -14.05 -0.53
C PRO A 129 13.83 -13.24 0.01
N LEU A 130 13.83 -11.93 -0.21
CA LEU A 130 14.83 -10.99 0.30
C LEU A 130 14.25 -9.98 1.29
N GLY A 131 12.96 -9.68 1.20
CA GLY A 131 12.33 -8.71 2.08
C GLY A 131 10.84 -8.50 1.78
N TYR A 132 10.17 -7.82 2.71
CA TYR A 132 8.74 -7.53 2.64
C TYR A 132 8.46 -6.15 3.21
N SER A 133 7.55 -5.38 2.63
CA SER A 133 7.06 -4.15 3.24
C SER A 133 5.59 -3.88 2.89
N GLU A 134 4.85 -3.29 3.82
CA GLU A 134 3.58 -2.63 3.53
C GLU A 134 3.75 -1.13 3.73
N ILE A 135 3.33 -0.33 2.75
CA ILE A 135 3.46 1.13 2.75
C ILE A 135 2.08 1.76 2.59
N GLN A 136 1.75 2.72 3.43
CA GLN A 136 0.55 3.54 3.23
C GLN A 136 0.85 4.67 2.24
N LEU A 137 0.05 4.79 1.18
CA LEU A 137 0.19 5.85 0.18
C LEU A 137 -0.26 7.21 0.76
N LEU A 138 0.47 8.27 0.42
CA LEU A 138 0.26 9.62 0.94
C LEU A 138 -0.46 10.50 -0.08
N LYS A 139 -0.94 11.69 0.34
CA LYS A 139 -1.82 12.55 -0.45
C LYS A 139 -1.19 13.24 -1.66
N ASP A 140 0.11 13.52 -1.64
CA ASP A 140 0.78 14.38 -2.63
C ASP A 140 1.99 13.69 -3.25
N PHE A 141 1.76 12.47 -3.78
CA PHE A 141 2.79 11.59 -4.34
C PHE A 141 3.79 11.07 -3.29
N SER A 142 3.86 9.75 -3.12
CA SER A 142 4.82 9.12 -2.21
C SER A 142 6.12 8.78 -2.94
N THR A 143 7.26 9.19 -2.40
CA THR A 143 8.53 8.55 -2.79
C THR A 143 8.85 7.45 -1.79
N ILE A 144 9.16 6.26 -2.30
CA ILE A 144 9.40 5.06 -1.50
C ILE A 144 10.77 4.52 -1.88
N SER A 145 11.61 4.30 -0.87
CA SER A 145 12.91 3.67 -1.02
C SER A 145 12.94 2.42 -0.15
N LEU A 146 13.25 1.28 -0.76
CA LEU A 146 13.43 0.00 -0.08
C LEU A 146 14.92 -0.32 -0.09
N ILE A 147 15.57 -0.30 1.07
CA ILE A 147 17.02 -0.46 1.17
C ILE A 147 17.32 -1.87 1.67
N LEU A 148 17.98 -2.63 0.81
CA LEU A 148 18.50 -3.96 1.11
C LEU A 148 19.93 -3.85 1.67
N PRO A 149 20.32 -4.73 2.61
CA PRO A 149 21.71 -4.82 3.03
C PRO A 149 22.56 -5.44 1.92
N SER A 150 23.88 -5.51 2.11
CA SER A 150 24.79 -6.07 1.11
C SER A 150 24.51 -7.56 0.80
N ASP A 151 24.06 -8.33 1.80
CA ASP A 151 23.67 -9.74 1.68
C ASP A 151 22.24 -9.96 2.21
N PRO A 152 21.21 -9.72 1.39
CA PRO A 152 19.83 -9.77 1.88
C PRO A 152 19.37 -11.15 2.31
N SER A 153 19.88 -12.21 1.69
CA SER A 153 19.50 -13.59 2.02
C SER A 153 19.99 -14.00 3.42
N ALA A 154 21.11 -13.46 3.88
CA ALA A 154 21.61 -13.71 5.23
C ALA A 154 20.82 -12.96 6.32
N TYR A 155 20.39 -11.73 6.04
CA TYR A 155 19.77 -10.87 7.06
C TYR A 155 18.24 -10.91 7.07
N GLY A 156 17.60 -11.18 5.93
CA GLY A 156 16.14 -11.11 5.75
C GLY A 156 15.53 -9.77 6.18
N THR A 157 16.33 -8.71 6.30
CA THR A 157 15.92 -7.44 6.89
C THR A 157 15.86 -6.38 5.80
N LEU A 158 14.78 -5.59 5.78
CA LEU A 158 14.55 -4.53 4.79
C LEU A 158 14.27 -3.22 5.51
N ARG A 159 14.95 -2.14 5.12
CA ARG A 159 14.58 -0.78 5.55
C ARG A 159 13.62 -0.18 4.53
N THR A 160 12.55 0.43 5.00
CA THR A 160 11.63 1.20 4.16
C THR A 160 11.68 2.65 4.59
N VAL A 161 11.95 3.55 3.65
CA VAL A 161 11.88 5.00 3.84
C VAL A 161 10.83 5.55 2.87
N SER A 162 9.83 6.25 3.39
CA SER A 162 8.82 6.92 2.58
C SER A 162 8.45 8.31 3.09
N GLY A 163 8.05 9.17 2.16
CA GLY A 163 7.62 10.53 2.44
C GLY A 163 6.94 11.16 1.23
N ILE A 164 6.45 12.39 1.41
CA ILE A 164 5.82 13.16 0.34
C ILE A 164 6.90 13.69 -0.62
N ASP A 165 6.65 13.58 -1.92
CA ASP A 165 7.43 14.15 -3.02
C ASP A 165 6.48 14.87 -3.98
N SER A 166 5.95 16.00 -3.51
CA SER A 166 4.93 16.78 -4.21
C SER A 166 5.43 17.31 -5.56
N ARG A 167 6.74 17.52 -5.68
CA ARG A 167 7.43 17.97 -6.88
C ARG A 167 7.77 16.82 -7.84
N ARG A 168 7.61 15.56 -7.42
CA ARG A 168 7.85 14.34 -8.21
C ARG A 168 9.26 14.24 -8.77
N ILE A 169 10.24 14.66 -7.98
CA ILE A 169 11.67 14.67 -8.36
C ILE A 169 12.40 13.43 -7.82
N GLY A 170 11.68 12.46 -7.27
CA GLY A 170 12.22 11.22 -6.70
C GLY A 170 12.84 11.41 -5.32
N ARG A 171 12.59 12.54 -4.64
CA ARG A 171 13.18 12.89 -3.33
C ARG A 171 12.08 13.34 -2.37
N ILE A 172 12.24 13.00 -1.09
CA ILE A 172 11.30 13.46 -0.07
C ILE A 172 11.46 14.98 0.06
N ASP A 173 10.34 15.69 0.10
CA ASP A 173 10.34 17.14 0.29
C ASP A 173 10.90 17.54 1.66
N ASN A 174 11.46 18.73 1.75
CA ASN A 174 11.96 19.25 3.03
C ASN A 174 10.80 19.52 3.99
N ASN A 175 11.04 19.33 5.30
CA ASN A 175 10.08 19.61 6.38
C ASN A 175 8.75 18.85 6.28
N VAL A 176 8.70 17.75 5.52
CA VAL A 176 7.56 16.82 5.55
C VAL A 176 7.87 15.64 6.45
N ARG A 177 6.82 14.95 6.90
CA ARG A 177 6.96 13.76 7.74
C ARG A 177 7.58 12.61 6.93
N VAL A 178 8.58 11.98 7.53
CA VAL A 178 9.23 10.76 7.00
C VAL A 178 8.81 9.56 7.83
N TYR A 179 8.48 8.48 7.13
CA TYR A 179 8.26 7.17 7.70
C TYR A 179 9.47 6.31 7.37
N ASP A 180 10.07 5.71 8.39
CA ASP A 180 11.37 5.06 8.29
C ASP A 180 11.42 3.92 9.28
N TYR A 181 11.37 2.70 8.77
CA TYR A 181 11.23 1.52 9.60
C TYR A 181 11.87 0.29 8.98
N PHE A 182 12.01 -0.75 9.79
CA PHE A 182 12.53 -2.03 9.37
C PHE A 182 11.46 -3.11 9.42
N THR A 183 11.58 -4.05 8.49
CA THR A 183 10.91 -5.34 8.56
C THR A 183 11.96 -6.44 8.55
N ARG A 184 11.62 -7.58 9.15
CA ARG A 184 12.42 -8.80 9.07
C ARG A 184 11.54 -9.95 8.63
N ILE A 185 11.93 -10.61 7.55
CA ILE A 185 11.32 -11.86 7.11
C ILE A 185 12.05 -13.06 7.70
N GLN A 186 11.30 -14.13 7.93
CA GLN A 186 11.81 -15.44 8.27
C GLN A 186 11.10 -16.44 7.35
N SER A 187 11.88 -17.09 6.48
CA SER A 187 11.38 -18.14 5.59
C SER A 187 11.72 -19.50 6.19
N ALA A 188 10.75 -20.41 6.15
CA ALA A 188 10.97 -21.82 6.47
C ALA A 188 11.22 -22.62 5.18
N THR A 189 11.01 -23.93 5.22
CA THR A 189 11.24 -24.85 4.09
C THR A 189 10.45 -24.47 2.83
N SER A 190 9.26 -23.87 3.00
CA SER A 190 8.44 -23.36 1.90
C SER A 190 8.30 -21.83 1.94
N ILE A 191 8.25 -21.22 0.76
CA ILE A 191 8.00 -19.79 0.60
C ILE A 191 6.66 -19.36 1.20
N SER A 192 5.64 -20.24 1.17
CA SER A 192 4.31 -19.98 1.73
C SER A 192 4.30 -19.90 3.26
N GLN A 193 5.36 -20.38 3.91
CA GLN A 193 5.58 -20.26 5.36
C GLN A 193 6.43 -19.04 5.73
N THR A 194 6.72 -18.15 4.76
CA THR A 194 7.45 -16.92 5.05
C THR A 194 6.59 -15.99 5.90
N VAL A 195 7.12 -15.63 7.06
CA VAL A 195 6.52 -14.65 7.95
C VAL A 195 7.34 -13.36 7.97
N VAL A 196 6.72 -12.27 8.37
CA VAL A 196 7.36 -10.96 8.53
C VAL A 196 6.99 -10.33 9.86
N GLN A 197 7.96 -9.63 10.44
CA GLN A 197 7.78 -8.78 11.61
C GLN A 197 8.16 -7.34 11.26
N PHE A 198 7.30 -6.39 11.64
CA PHE A 198 7.62 -4.96 11.61
C PHE A 198 8.32 -4.59 12.91
N LEU A 199 9.59 -4.18 12.81
CA LEU A 199 10.43 -3.96 13.99
C LEU A 199 10.05 -2.64 14.65
N SER A 200 9.69 -2.70 15.94
CA SER A 200 9.39 -1.52 16.76
C SER A 200 10.65 -0.79 17.26
N SER A 201 11.83 -1.37 17.06
CA SER A 201 13.14 -0.82 17.41
C SER A 201 14.18 -1.26 16.40
N SER A 202 15.18 -0.42 16.15
CA SER A 202 16.34 -0.77 15.31
C SER A 202 17.46 -1.47 16.09
N GLN A 203 17.25 -1.77 17.37
CA GLN A 203 18.23 -2.48 18.19
C GLN A 203 18.52 -3.88 17.62
N GLY A 204 19.81 -4.22 17.49
CA GLY A 204 20.26 -5.47 16.90
C GLY A 204 20.16 -5.53 15.36
N VAL A 205 19.73 -4.45 14.71
CA VAL A 205 19.86 -4.30 13.25
C VAL A 205 21.24 -3.73 12.94
N PRO A 206 22.02 -4.30 12.00
CA PRO A 206 23.29 -3.72 11.56
C PRO A 206 23.04 -2.47 10.71
N VAL A 207 22.66 -1.36 11.35
CA VAL A 207 22.16 -0.14 10.71
C VAL A 207 23.09 0.46 9.65
N ASN A 208 24.40 0.25 9.79
CA ASN A 208 25.40 0.72 8.83
C ASN A 208 25.19 0.13 7.42
N LEU A 209 24.60 -1.06 7.31
CA LEU A 209 24.29 -1.70 6.02
C LEU A 209 23.13 -1.03 5.27
N PHE A 210 22.37 -0.16 5.95
CA PHE A 210 21.14 0.44 5.43
C PHE A 210 21.23 1.96 5.25
N ASN A 211 22.39 2.56 5.51
CA ASN A 211 22.64 3.94 5.18
C ASN A 211 22.83 4.08 3.68
N PHE A 212 22.10 4.99 3.04
CA PHE A 212 22.19 5.28 1.62
C PHE A 212 22.25 6.80 1.43
N ALA A 213 23.12 7.27 0.54
CA ALA A 213 23.33 8.69 0.34
C ALA A 213 22.05 9.41 -0.11
N GLY A 214 21.74 10.56 0.50
CA GLY A 214 20.54 11.34 0.19
C GLY A 214 19.26 10.86 0.86
N LEU A 215 19.32 9.79 1.68
CA LEU A 215 18.25 9.42 2.61
C LEU A 215 18.59 9.85 4.04
N PRO A 216 17.59 10.01 4.93
CA PRO A 216 17.83 10.24 6.34
C PRO A 216 18.73 9.15 6.95
N THR A 217 19.50 9.53 7.97
CA THR A 217 20.23 8.56 8.80
C THR A 217 19.26 7.58 9.45
N VAL A 218 19.65 6.31 9.57
CA VAL A 218 18.82 5.29 10.21
C VAL A 218 18.39 5.75 11.62
N PRO A 219 17.08 5.83 11.91
CA PRO A 219 16.62 6.24 13.23
C PRO A 219 16.82 5.10 14.24
N ARG A 220 17.07 5.45 15.52
CA ARG A 220 17.05 4.45 16.61
C ARG A 220 15.63 3.90 16.83
N GLN A 221 14.64 4.76 16.68
CA GLN A 221 13.22 4.46 16.84
C GLN A 221 12.52 4.56 15.49
N PRO A 222 12.05 3.44 14.92
CA PRO A 222 11.29 3.43 13.67
C PRO A 222 10.07 4.37 13.70
N SER A 223 9.83 5.06 12.59
CA SER A 223 8.70 5.96 12.39
C SER A 223 7.68 5.32 11.46
N PHE A 224 6.45 5.16 11.94
CA PHE A 224 5.34 4.56 11.20
C PHE A 224 4.17 5.54 11.06
N THR A 225 3.28 5.28 10.09
CA THR A 225 1.98 5.95 10.02
C THR A 225 1.08 5.47 11.16
N ASN A 226 0.07 6.26 11.56
CA ASN A 226 -0.87 5.81 12.60
C ASN A 226 -1.64 4.55 12.19
N ALA A 227 -1.84 4.34 10.89
CA ALA A 227 -2.50 3.15 10.37
C ALA A 227 -1.74 1.85 10.67
N PHE A 228 -0.44 1.92 10.97
CA PHE A 228 0.37 0.75 11.30
C PHE A 228 0.56 0.58 12.81
N THR A 229 0.33 1.62 13.60
CA THR A 229 0.55 1.59 15.06
C THR A 229 -0.74 1.39 15.86
N LYS A 230 -1.91 1.71 15.29
CA LYS A 230 -3.19 1.68 16.00
C LYS A 230 -4.29 0.93 15.24
N GLY A 231 -5.24 0.38 15.99
CA GLY A 231 -6.44 -0.27 15.45
C GLY A 231 -6.21 -1.68 14.88
N ASN A 232 -7.27 -2.24 14.29
CA ASN A 232 -7.32 -3.64 13.85
C ASN A 232 -6.30 -3.97 12.75
N TYR A 233 -5.91 -2.97 11.96
CA TYR A 233 -4.97 -3.13 10.84
C TYR A 233 -3.53 -2.73 11.21
N SER A 234 -3.22 -2.55 12.50
CA SER A 234 -1.85 -2.34 12.96
C SER A 234 -0.93 -3.51 12.55
N LEU A 235 0.32 -3.16 12.24
CA LEU A 235 1.35 -4.09 11.76
C LEU A 235 2.43 -4.33 12.81
N ILE A 236 2.67 -3.36 13.70
CA ILE A 236 3.66 -3.49 14.76
C ILE A 236 3.19 -4.50 15.81
N ASN A 237 4.16 -5.13 16.51
CA ASN A 237 3.93 -6.11 17.58
C ASN A 237 3.15 -7.36 17.13
N ARG A 238 3.24 -7.71 15.85
CA ARG A 238 2.61 -8.89 15.25
C ARG A 238 3.57 -9.57 14.28
N THR A 239 3.40 -10.88 14.14
CA THR A 239 4.00 -11.67 13.07
C THR A 239 2.93 -11.87 12.01
N LEU A 240 3.24 -11.57 10.76
CA LEU A 240 2.30 -11.64 9.63
C LEU A 240 2.78 -12.67 8.61
N ASN A 241 1.87 -13.42 8.03
CA ASN A 241 2.19 -14.28 6.88
C ASN A 241 2.37 -13.40 5.63
N VAL A 242 3.49 -13.57 4.94
CA VAL A 242 3.78 -12.83 3.70
C VAL A 242 2.90 -13.28 2.54
N PHE A 243 2.48 -14.55 2.58
CA PHE A 243 1.56 -15.17 1.64
C PHE A 243 0.37 -15.74 2.39
N THR A 244 -0.84 -15.45 1.93
CA THR A 244 -2.08 -15.91 2.56
C THR A 244 -2.99 -16.55 1.53
N ARG A 245 -3.91 -17.40 2.00
CA ARG A 245 -4.80 -18.19 1.13
C ARG A 245 -5.83 -17.34 0.38
N ASP A 246 -6.14 -16.16 0.89
CA ASP A 246 -7.05 -15.18 0.31
C ASP A 246 -6.40 -14.31 -0.78
N MET A 247 -5.09 -14.43 -1.00
CA MET A 247 -4.42 -13.75 -2.10
C MET A 247 -4.83 -14.33 -3.46
N PRO A 248 -4.93 -13.51 -4.52
CA PRO A 248 -4.98 -13.99 -5.90
C PRO A 248 -3.95 -15.09 -6.22
N PRO A 249 -4.31 -16.15 -6.97
CA PRO A 249 -3.42 -17.28 -7.29
C PRO A 249 -2.09 -16.88 -7.92
N VAL A 250 -2.08 -15.84 -8.76
CA VAL A 250 -0.85 -15.27 -9.35
C VAL A 250 0.18 -14.83 -8.28
N MET A 251 -0.28 -14.47 -7.08
CA MET A 251 0.59 -14.10 -5.97
C MET A 251 1.01 -15.28 -5.10
N GLN A 252 0.34 -16.43 -5.25
CA GLN A 252 0.64 -17.65 -4.51
C GLN A 252 1.73 -18.49 -5.18
N VAL A 253 1.99 -18.28 -6.49
CA VAL A 253 3.07 -18.91 -7.24
C VAL A 253 4.37 -18.10 -7.19
N LEU A 254 5.52 -18.67 -7.57
CA LEU A 254 6.76 -17.90 -7.68
C LEU A 254 6.66 -16.78 -8.74
N PRO A 255 7.36 -15.65 -8.55
CA PRO A 255 7.44 -14.60 -9.56
C PRO A 255 7.88 -15.10 -10.94
N GLY A 256 7.29 -14.51 -11.99
CA GLY A 256 7.62 -14.86 -13.36
C GLY A 256 6.97 -16.14 -13.90
N LYS A 257 6.25 -16.92 -13.06
CA LYS A 257 5.67 -18.21 -13.48
C LYS A 257 4.37 -18.08 -14.26
N LEU A 258 3.49 -17.17 -13.85
CA LEU A 258 2.19 -16.94 -14.51
C LEU A 258 2.10 -15.61 -15.25
N THR A 259 3.01 -14.69 -14.96
CA THR A 259 3.12 -13.40 -15.65
C THR A 259 4.58 -13.13 -15.97
N SER A 260 4.84 -12.43 -17.07
CA SER A 260 6.20 -12.04 -17.43
C SER A 260 6.77 -11.01 -16.46
N LEU A 261 8.07 -11.11 -16.16
CA LEU A 261 8.78 -10.09 -15.39
C LEU A 261 8.94 -8.81 -16.22
N ILE A 262 8.40 -7.70 -15.72
CA ILE A 262 8.47 -6.40 -16.39
C ILE A 262 9.80 -5.73 -16.04
N PRO A 263 10.70 -5.46 -17.00
CA PRO A 263 12.00 -4.87 -16.70
C PRO A 263 11.90 -3.40 -16.30
N ILE A 264 12.58 -3.01 -15.23
CA ILE A 264 12.82 -1.63 -14.81
C ILE A 264 14.33 -1.38 -14.89
N SER A 265 14.77 -0.94 -16.07
CA SER A 265 16.19 -0.75 -16.38
C SER A 265 16.67 0.69 -16.21
N ASN A 266 15.75 1.67 -16.18
CA ASN A 266 16.07 3.08 -16.02
C ASN A 266 15.04 3.79 -15.13
N SER A 267 15.38 4.99 -14.65
CA SER A 267 14.56 5.78 -13.73
C SER A 267 13.40 6.55 -14.39
N GLN A 268 13.05 6.24 -15.65
CA GLN A 268 11.98 6.91 -16.41
C GLN A 268 10.74 6.03 -16.57
N THR A 269 10.79 4.76 -16.18
CA THR A 269 9.65 3.84 -16.33
C THR A 269 8.44 4.32 -15.53
N THR A 270 7.31 4.49 -16.23
CA THR A 270 6.01 4.85 -15.65
C THR A 270 5.00 3.74 -15.90
N ILE A 271 4.25 3.37 -14.87
CA ILE A 271 3.31 2.24 -14.86
C ILE A 271 1.94 2.75 -14.44
N GLU A 272 0.91 2.44 -15.24
CA GLU A 272 -0.48 2.73 -14.91
C GLU A 272 -1.11 1.58 -14.12
N VAL A 273 -1.28 1.77 -12.81
CA VAL A 273 -1.69 0.69 -11.89
C VAL A 273 -3.07 0.15 -12.23
N VAL A 274 -4.02 1.02 -12.61
CA VAL A 274 -5.37 0.58 -13.00
C VAL A 274 -5.34 -0.41 -14.18
N ARG A 275 -4.50 -0.12 -15.19
CA ARG A 275 -4.35 -0.99 -16.36
C ARG A 275 -3.69 -2.31 -15.98
N SER A 276 -2.67 -2.27 -15.14
CA SER A 276 -2.02 -3.46 -14.61
C SER A 276 -3.00 -4.37 -13.85
N ILE A 277 -3.82 -3.81 -12.94
CA ILE A 277 -4.83 -4.59 -12.21
C ILE A 277 -5.85 -5.23 -13.17
N LEU A 278 -6.29 -4.50 -14.20
CA LEU A 278 -7.23 -5.02 -15.18
C LEU A 278 -6.63 -6.13 -16.05
N ASN A 279 -5.36 -6.02 -16.46
CA ASN A 279 -4.67 -7.03 -17.25
C ASN A 279 -4.56 -8.38 -16.53
N TYR A 280 -4.52 -8.36 -15.19
CA TYR A 280 -4.38 -9.57 -14.37
C TYR A 280 -5.67 -9.99 -13.69
N LYS A 281 -6.80 -9.33 -13.99
CA LYS A 281 -8.10 -9.62 -13.37
C LYS A 281 -8.57 -11.05 -13.61
N ASP A 282 -8.14 -11.66 -14.72
CA ASP A 282 -8.55 -12.98 -15.21
C ASP A 282 -7.57 -14.11 -14.81
N LEU A 283 -6.42 -13.78 -14.20
CA LEU A 283 -5.50 -14.75 -13.57
C LEU A 283 -6.03 -15.25 -12.20
N ARG A 284 -7.36 -15.30 -12.10
CA ARG A 284 -8.14 -15.91 -11.03
C ARG A 284 -8.04 -17.43 -11.10
N PRO A 285 -8.42 -18.16 -10.03
CA PRO A 285 -8.01 -19.56 -9.84
C PRO A 285 -8.51 -20.43 -10.98
N SER A 286 -7.59 -20.81 -11.86
CA SER A 286 -7.83 -21.68 -13.00
C SER A 286 -6.89 -22.87 -12.87
N GLY A 287 -7.18 -23.75 -11.90
CA GLY A 287 -6.65 -25.13 -11.86
C GLY A 287 -5.13 -25.31 -11.76
N ILE A 288 -4.33 -24.25 -11.64
CA ILE A 288 -2.88 -24.36 -11.42
C ILE A 288 -2.65 -24.78 -9.97
N PRO A 289 -1.83 -25.80 -9.71
CA PRO A 289 -1.45 -26.16 -8.34
C PRO A 289 -0.91 -24.92 -7.63
N THR A 290 -1.68 -24.44 -6.67
CA THR A 290 -1.27 -23.40 -5.74
C THR A 290 -0.14 -23.95 -4.87
N ILE A 291 0.76 -23.11 -4.35
CA ILE A 291 1.84 -23.55 -3.44
C ILE A 291 1.29 -23.80 -2.01
N PHE A 292 0.06 -24.29 -1.93
CA PHE A 292 -0.64 -24.72 -0.72
C PHE A 292 -0.87 -26.22 -0.78
#